data_AF-A0A817M5T2-F1
#
_entry.id   AF-A0A817M5T2-F1
#
_cell.length_a   1.000
_cell.length_b   1.000
_cell.length_c   1.000
_cell.angle_alpha   90.00
_cell.angle_beta   90.00
_cell.angle_gamma   90.00
#
_symmetry.space_group_name_H-M   'P 1'
#
loop_
_entity.id
_entity.type
_entity.pdbx_description
1 polymer ?
#
loop_
_entity_poly.entity_id
_entity_poly.type
_entity_poly.pdbx_seq_one_letter_code
_entity_poly.pdbx_strand_id
1 'polypeptide(L)'
;MYIIPFSVIVICTLLTINKLFVGQISTNDQLARSAYRNRRISFMLLLMCLAYIICTLPNRLCFSVFKDQIMGHDYTDTVLLGSNTLMYARNAIDIFFLYISVPAFREDVNKLVLKCIRKMPTENELMQRTQQTRQTRQTTTRNNN
;
A
#
# COMPACT_ATOMS: atom_id res chain seq x y z
N MET A 1 -1.79 9.07 -23.85
CA MET A 1 -2.01 7.63 -24.10
C MET A 1 -2.10 6.84 -22.78
N TYR A 2 -3.20 6.96 -22.03
CA TYR A 2 -3.46 6.15 -20.82
C TYR A 2 -4.82 5.43 -20.86
N ILE A 3 -5.56 5.61 -21.95
CA ILE A 3 -6.87 4.99 -22.18
C ILE A 3 -6.72 3.48 -22.33
N ILE A 4 -5.70 3.00 -23.05
CA ILE A 4 -5.47 1.58 -23.32
C ILE A 4 -5.34 0.74 -22.03
N PRO A 5 -4.41 1.03 -21.09
CA PRO A 5 -4.31 0.24 -19.86
C PRO A 5 -5.58 0.34 -18.99
N PHE A 6 -6.27 1.48 -19.04
CA PHE A 6 -7.53 1.65 -18.31
C PHE A 6 -8.65 0.78 -18.90
N SER A 7 -8.81 0.77 -20.23
CA SER A 7 -9.78 -0.08 -20.93
C SER A 7 -9.52 -1.56 -20.66
N VAL A 8 -8.26 -1.98 -20.65
CA VAL A 8 -7.88 -3.36 -20.31
C VAL A 8 -8.30 -3.71 -18.87
N ILE A 9 -8.01 -2.84 -17.90
CA ILE A 9 -8.39 -3.05 -16.50
C ILE A 9 -9.91 -3.13 -16.33
N VAL A 10 -10.67 -2.27 -17.01
CA VAL A 10 -12.14 -2.30 -16.99
C VAL A 10 -12.67 -3.61 -17.56
N ILE A 11 -12.17 -4.04 -18.72
CA ILE A 11 -12.57 -5.31 -19.34
C ILE A 11 -12.23 -6.49 -18.41
N CYS A 12 -11.02 -6.54 -17.85
CA CYS A 12 -10.62 -7.57 -16.90
C CYS A 12 -11.51 -7.58 -15.64
N THR A 13 -11.90 -6.40 -15.15
CA THR A 13 -12.79 -6.27 -13.99
C THR A 13 -14.19 -6.80 -14.31
N LEU A 14 -14.76 -6.45 -15.47
CA LEU A 14 -16.06 -6.96 -15.93
C LEU A 14 -16.06 -8.48 -16.11
N LEU A 15 -15.00 -9.04 -16.70
CA LEU A 15 -14.84 -10.49 -16.84
C LEU A 15 -14.74 -11.18 -15.47
N THR A 16 -14.05 -10.56 -14.51
CA THR A 16 -13.91 -11.08 -13.14
C THR A 16 -15.26 -11.07 -12.41
N ILE A 17 -16.03 -10.00 -12.54
CA ILE A 17 -17.39 -9.89 -11.96
C ILE A 17 -18.31 -10.95 -12.57
N ASN A 18 -18.36 -11.07 -13.90
CA ASN A 18 -19.18 -12.07 -14.58
C ASN A 18 -18.85 -13.49 -14.13
N LYS A 19 -17.55 -13.82 -14.02
CA LYS A 19 -17.10 -15.11 -13.51
C LYS A 19 -17.48 -15.34 -12.04
N LEU A 20 -17.47 -14.29 -11.21
CA LEU A 20 -17.86 -14.35 -9.80
C LEU A 20 -19.36 -14.62 -9.62
N PHE A 21 -20.21 -14.04 -10.48
CA PHE A 21 -21.67 -14.23 -10.48
C PHE A 21 -22.07 -15.61 -11.01
N VAL A 22 -21.51 -16.04 -12.16
CA VAL A 22 -21.82 -17.35 -12.76
C VAL A 22 -21.37 -18.51 -11.85
N GLY A 23 -20.28 -18.34 -11.10
CA GLY A 23 -19.77 -19.33 -10.16
C GLY A 23 -20.69 -19.65 -8.97
N GLN A 24 -21.79 -18.90 -8.75
CA GLN A 24 -22.76 -19.21 -7.67
C GLN A 24 -23.69 -20.38 -7.99
N ILE A 25 -23.77 -20.84 -9.25
CA ILE A 25 -24.80 -21.80 -9.70
C ILE A 25 -24.33 -23.27 -9.63
N SER A 26 -23.05 -23.55 -9.36
CA SER A 26 -22.52 -24.93 -9.44
C SER A 26 -22.47 -25.63 -8.08
N THR A 27 -23.52 -26.41 -7.79
CA THR A 27 -23.72 -27.32 -6.64
C THR A 27 -22.91 -28.60 -6.81
N ASN A 28 -21.62 -28.58 -6.53
CA ASN A 28 -20.83 -29.81 -6.38
C ASN A 28 -19.76 -29.64 -5.29
N ASP A 29 -19.84 -30.42 -4.21
CA ASP A 29 -19.10 -30.19 -2.95
C ASP A 29 -17.57 -30.28 -3.08
N GLN A 30 -17.04 -31.05 -4.04
CA GLN A 30 -15.60 -31.07 -4.34
C GLN A 30 -15.13 -29.88 -5.18
N LEU A 31 -15.99 -29.35 -6.07
CA LEU A 31 -15.73 -28.07 -6.75
C LEU A 31 -15.88 -26.89 -5.80
N ALA A 32 -16.70 -27.00 -4.75
CA ALA A 32 -16.97 -25.91 -3.81
C ALA A 32 -15.71 -25.41 -3.08
N ARG A 33 -14.78 -26.31 -2.69
CA ARG A 33 -13.51 -25.91 -2.05
C ARG A 33 -12.56 -25.19 -3.02
N SER A 34 -12.44 -25.64 -4.27
CA SER A 34 -11.60 -24.97 -5.27
C SER A 34 -12.23 -23.65 -5.73
N ALA A 35 -13.57 -23.61 -5.83
CA ALA A 35 -14.36 -22.43 -6.13
C ALA A 35 -14.23 -21.37 -5.03
N TYR A 36 -14.21 -21.75 -3.75
CA TYR A 36 -14.03 -20.81 -2.64
C TYR A 36 -12.67 -20.11 -2.70
N ARG A 37 -11.58 -20.86 -2.95
CA ARG A 37 -10.24 -20.29 -3.13
C ARG A 37 -10.18 -19.36 -4.35
N ASN A 38 -10.75 -19.79 -5.47
CA ASN A 38 -10.82 -18.97 -6.68
C ASN A 38 -11.67 -17.71 -6.48
N ARG A 39 -12.77 -17.80 -5.73
CA ARG A 39 -13.63 -16.65 -5.39
C ARG A 39 -12.89 -15.62 -4.55
N ARG A 40 -12.08 -16.06 -3.58
CA ARG A 40 -11.24 -15.17 -2.78
C ARG A 40 -10.18 -14.46 -3.63
N ILE A 41 -9.54 -15.17 -4.57
CA ILE A 41 -8.57 -14.58 -5.50
C ILE A 41 -9.25 -13.58 -6.45
N SER A 42 -10.40 -13.94 -7.01
CA SER A 42 -11.18 -13.03 -7.88
C SER A 42 -11.66 -11.78 -7.14
N PHE A 43 -12.11 -11.93 -5.89
CA PHE A 43 -12.50 -10.79 -5.05
C PHE A 43 -11.31 -9.88 -4.73
N MET A 44 -10.15 -10.47 -4.44
CA MET A 44 -8.92 -9.72 -4.22
C MET A 44 -8.48 -8.97 -5.48
N LEU A 45 -8.51 -9.61 -6.65
CA LEU A 45 -8.23 -8.97 -7.95
C LEU A 45 -9.18 -7.81 -8.22
N LEU A 46 -10.47 -7.98 -7.94
CA LEU A 46 -11.46 -6.91 -8.05
C LEU A 46 -11.08 -5.71 -7.17
N LEU A 47 -10.70 -5.97 -5.92
CA LEU A 47 -10.34 -4.93 -4.95
C LEU A 47 -9.06 -4.19 -5.38
N MET A 48 -8.07 -4.91 -5.94
CA MET A 48 -6.87 -4.29 -6.53
C MET A 48 -7.22 -3.39 -7.72
N CYS A 49 -8.08 -3.86 -8.63
CA CYS A 49 -8.53 -3.06 -9.77
C CYS A 49 -9.28 -1.80 -9.32
N LEU A 50 -10.17 -1.91 -8.35
CA LEU A 50 -10.90 -0.77 -7.79
C LEU A 50 -9.96 0.23 -7.13
N ALA A 51 -9.01 -0.25 -6.31
CA ALA A 51 -8.00 0.61 -5.69
C ALA A 51 -7.14 1.33 -6.74
N TYR A 52 -6.74 0.64 -7.82
CA TYR A 52 -6.00 1.24 -8.92
C TYR A 52 -6.81 2.35 -9.61
N ILE A 53 -8.10 2.10 -9.90
CA ILE A 53 -8.98 3.09 -10.53
C ILE A 53 -9.10 4.30 -9.62
N ILE A 54 -9.45 4.12 -8.34
CA ILE A 54 -9.64 5.22 -7.39
C ILE A 54 -8.35 6.05 -7.23
N CYS A 55 -7.19 5.39 -7.13
CA CYS A 55 -5.93 6.10 -6.85
C CYS A 55 -5.30 6.74 -8.09
N THR A 56 -5.56 6.20 -9.29
CA THR A 56 -4.88 6.64 -10.52
C THR A 56 -5.78 7.52 -11.39
N LEU A 57 -7.08 7.25 -11.44
CA LEU A 57 -8.02 7.93 -12.33
C LEU A 57 -8.10 9.45 -12.07
N PRO A 58 -8.23 9.94 -10.82
CA PRO A 58 -8.38 11.38 -10.57
C PRO A 58 -7.18 12.18 -11.05
N ASN A 59 -5.96 11.67 -10.83
CA ASN A 59 -4.73 12.28 -11.30
C ASN A 59 -4.68 12.33 -12.84
N ARG A 60 -4.97 11.21 -13.50
CA ARG A 60 -4.92 11.16 -14.97
C ARG A 60 -5.99 12.03 -15.62
N LEU A 61 -7.21 12.08 -15.09
CA LEU A 61 -8.26 12.96 -15.58
C LEU A 61 -7.88 14.43 -15.39
N CYS A 62 -7.36 14.78 -14.21
CA CYS A 62 -6.91 16.12 -13.88
C CYS A 62 -5.86 16.63 -14.87
N PHE A 63 -4.80 15.85 -15.16
CA PHE A 63 -3.73 16.28 -16.06
C PHE A 63 -4.02 16.09 -17.56
N SER A 64 -4.93 15.18 -17.94
CA SER A 64 -5.17 14.86 -19.35
C SER A 64 -6.38 15.56 -19.96
N VAL A 65 -7.42 15.85 -19.17
CA VAL A 65 -8.70 16.39 -19.67
C VAL A 65 -8.96 17.77 -19.08
N PHE A 66 -8.72 17.93 -17.78
CA PHE A 66 -9.09 19.14 -17.05
C PHE A 66 -7.93 20.09 -16.80
N LYS A 67 -6.73 19.81 -17.33
CA LYS A 67 -5.51 20.58 -17.02
C LYS A 67 -5.70 22.08 -17.31
N ASP A 68 -6.23 22.40 -18.48
CA ASP A 68 -6.42 23.78 -18.92
C ASP A 68 -7.59 24.46 -18.18
N GLN A 69 -8.54 23.69 -17.65
CA GLN A 69 -9.67 24.19 -16.85
C GLN A 69 -9.32 24.36 -15.37
N ILE A 70 -8.26 23.70 -14.92
CA ILE A 70 -7.82 23.73 -13.52
C ILE A 70 -6.68 24.74 -13.36
N MET A 71 -5.84 24.95 -14.38
CA MET A 71 -4.76 25.93 -14.36
C MET A 71 -5.30 27.37 -14.22
N GLY A 72 -4.83 28.10 -13.21
CA GLY A 72 -5.16 29.51 -13.01
C GLY A 72 -6.35 29.78 -12.08
N HIS A 73 -6.88 28.75 -11.42
CA HIS A 73 -7.91 28.90 -10.39
C HIS A 73 -7.34 28.72 -8.98
N ASP A 74 -7.97 29.31 -7.96
CA ASP A 74 -7.50 29.22 -6.57
C ASP A 74 -7.41 27.79 -6.01
N TYR A 75 -8.15 26.85 -6.61
CA TYR A 75 -8.15 25.44 -6.21
C TYR A 75 -7.10 24.59 -6.94
N THR A 76 -6.30 25.14 -7.87
CA THR A 76 -5.31 24.38 -8.64
C THR A 76 -4.39 23.57 -7.73
N ASP A 77 -3.81 24.21 -6.72
CA ASP A 77 -2.81 23.59 -5.84
C ASP A 77 -3.42 22.46 -5.01
N THR A 78 -4.63 22.65 -4.48
CA THR A 78 -5.34 21.63 -3.71
C THR A 78 -5.66 20.40 -4.56
N VAL A 79 -6.10 20.60 -5.81
CA VAL A 79 -6.44 19.51 -6.72
C VAL A 79 -5.17 18.77 -7.17
N LEU A 80 -4.08 19.49 -7.45
CA LEU A 80 -2.79 18.89 -7.79
C LEU A 80 -2.23 18.07 -6.62
N LEU A 81 -2.28 18.65 -5.41
CA LEU A 81 -1.80 17.97 -4.20
C LEU A 81 -2.62 16.72 -3.90
N GLY A 82 -3.95 16.82 -3.94
CA GLY A 82 -4.85 15.69 -3.71
C GLY A 82 -4.60 14.57 -4.73
N SER A 83 -4.58 14.91 -6.01
CA SER A 83 -4.38 13.92 -7.07
C SER A 83 -2.99 13.25 -7.02
N ASN A 84 -1.94 13.98 -6.67
CA ASN A 84 -0.61 13.39 -6.46
C ASN A 84 -0.58 12.51 -5.21
N THR A 85 -1.23 12.92 -4.12
CA THR A 85 -1.34 12.13 -2.89
C THR A 85 -2.01 10.78 -3.15
N LEU A 86 -3.10 10.75 -3.94
CA LEU A 86 -3.73 9.50 -4.34
C LEU A 86 -2.77 8.59 -5.13
N MET A 87 -1.95 9.17 -6.01
CA MET A 87 -0.97 8.39 -6.77
C MET A 87 0.10 7.75 -5.86
N TYR A 88 0.54 8.45 -4.81
CA TYR A 88 1.46 7.88 -3.82
C TYR A 88 0.79 6.85 -2.91
N ALA A 89 -0.47 7.08 -2.52
CA ALA A 89 -1.25 6.14 -1.71
C ALA A 89 -1.40 4.78 -2.42
N ARG A 90 -1.48 4.77 -3.75
CA ARG A 90 -1.47 3.55 -4.56
C ARG A 90 -0.29 2.63 -4.23
N ASN A 91 0.93 3.18 -4.16
CA ASN A 91 2.13 2.39 -3.91
C ASN A 91 2.10 1.74 -2.52
N ALA A 92 1.53 2.42 -1.52
CA ALA A 92 1.34 1.86 -0.19
C ALA A 92 0.30 0.73 -0.23
N ILE A 93 -0.81 0.93 -0.94
CA ILE A 93 -1.89 -0.06 -1.07
C ILE A 93 -1.39 -1.35 -1.74
N ASP A 94 -0.49 -1.27 -2.73
CA ASP A 94 0.09 -2.46 -3.38
C ASP A 94 0.85 -3.35 -2.37
N ILE A 95 1.56 -2.75 -1.40
CA ILE A 95 2.23 -3.48 -0.31
C ILE A 95 1.20 -4.15 0.62
N PHE A 96 0.10 -3.46 0.94
CA PHE A 96 -0.98 -4.05 1.73
C PHE A 96 -1.61 -5.25 1.03
N PHE A 97 -1.81 -5.18 -0.29
CA PHE A 97 -2.29 -6.32 -1.06
C PHE A 97 -1.31 -7.49 -1.04
N LEU A 98 -0.01 -7.24 -1.23
CA LEU A 98 1.01 -8.29 -1.10
C LEU A 98 0.98 -8.96 0.29
N TYR A 99 0.85 -8.16 1.34
CA TYR A 99 0.76 -8.63 2.73
C TYR A 99 -0.47 -9.51 2.99
N ILE A 100 -1.64 -9.15 2.45
CA ILE A 100 -2.87 -9.92 2.65
C ILE A 100 -2.86 -11.22 1.82
N SER A 101 -2.18 -11.20 0.67
CA SER A 101 -2.40 -12.17 -0.39
C SER A 101 -1.31 -13.22 -0.51
N VAL A 102 -0.08 -12.88 -0.12
CA VAL A 102 1.08 -13.76 -0.17
C VAL A 102 1.49 -14.14 1.26
N PRO A 103 1.17 -15.36 1.73
CA PRO A 103 1.47 -15.78 3.10
C PRO A 103 2.96 -15.71 3.44
N ALA A 104 3.84 -16.07 2.49
CA ALA A 104 5.29 -16.00 2.67
C ALA A 104 5.77 -14.56 2.91
N PHE A 105 5.29 -13.60 2.10
CA PHE A 105 5.62 -12.19 2.27
C PHE A 105 5.17 -11.67 3.64
N ARG A 106 3.97 -12.07 4.09
CA ARG A 106 3.47 -11.73 5.42
C ARG A 106 4.37 -12.26 6.54
N GLU A 107 4.82 -13.51 6.45
CA GLU A 107 5.74 -14.09 7.43
C GLU A 107 7.08 -13.34 7.48
N ASP A 108 7.62 -12.97 6.32
CA ASP A 108 8.89 -12.24 6.23
C ASP A 108 8.78 -10.83 6.81
N VAL A 109 7.68 -10.12 6.52
CA VAL A 109 7.38 -8.82 7.11
C VAL A 109 7.24 -8.93 8.63
N ASN A 110 6.50 -9.93 9.13
CA ASN A 110 6.34 -10.14 10.57
C ASN A 110 7.67 -10.44 11.26
N LYS A 111 8.52 -11.27 10.64
CA LYS A 111 9.88 -11.54 11.14
C LYS A 111 10.74 -10.28 11.18
N LEU A 112 10.65 -9.44 10.14
CA LEU A 112 11.38 -8.17 10.07
C LEU A 112 10.93 -7.22 11.18
N VAL A 113 9.63 -7.03 11.35
CA VAL A 113 9.05 -6.18 12.40
C VAL A 113 9.47 -6.67 13.79
N LEU A 114 9.39 -7.98 14.05
CA LEU A 114 9.85 -8.57 15.31
C LEU A 114 11.35 -8.34 15.56
N LYS A 115 12.20 -8.44 14.52
CA LYS A 115 13.63 -8.12 14.63
C LYS A 115 13.87 -6.65 14.96
N CYS A 116 13.12 -5.74 14.33
CA CYS A 116 13.22 -4.30 14.60
C CYS A 116 12.79 -3.95 16.03
N ILE A 117 11.68 -4.51 16.49
CA ILE A 117 11.18 -4.30 17.87
C ILE A 117 12.19 -4.82 18.89
N ARG A 118 12.77 -6.01 18.68
CA ARG A 118 13.80 -6.55 19.58
C ARG A 118 15.12 -5.79 19.57
N LYS A 119 15.43 -5.07 18.49
CA LYS A 119 16.62 -4.22 18.37
C LYS A 119 16.41 -2.79 18.89
N MET A 120 15.19 -2.41 19.27
CA MET A 120 15.01 -1.14 19.97
C MET A 120 15.66 -1.28 21.35
N PRO A 121 16.67 -0.45 21.67
CA PRO A 121 17.25 -0.44 23.01
C PRO A 121 16.13 -0.12 23.99
N THR A 122 16.00 -0.96 25.02
CA THR A 122 15.02 -0.71 26.07
C THR A 122 15.38 0.61 26.75
N GLU A 123 14.41 1.37 27.26
CA GLU A 123 14.61 2.71 27.83
C GLU A 123 15.77 2.77 28.86
N ASN A 124 15.98 1.67 29.59
CA ASN A 124 17.09 1.47 30.52
C ASN A 124 18.49 1.44 29.87
N GLU A 125 18.65 0.85 28.69
CA GLU A 125 19.91 0.85 27.94
C GLU A 125 20.21 2.23 27.33
N LEU A 126 19.16 2.97 26.94
CA LEU A 126 19.30 4.33 26.44
C LEU A 126 19.73 5.29 27.55
N MET A 127 19.18 5.14 28.76
CA MET A 127 19.60 5.90 29.95
C MET A 127 21.04 5.56 30.35
N GLN A 128 21.45 4.29 30.34
CA GLN A 128 22.84 3.89 30.63
C GLN A 128 23.84 4.46 29.60
N ARG A 129 23.52 4.42 28.30
CA ARG A 129 24.36 5.06 27.27
C ARG A 129 24.45 6.57 27.45
N THR A 130 23.36 7.21 27.86
CA THR A 130 23.34 8.65 28.12
C THR A 130 24.16 9.02 29.36
N GLN A 131 24.13 8.20 30.41
CA GLN A 131 24.94 8.39 31.62
C GLN A 131 26.43 8.11 31.37
N GLN A 132 26.79 7.05 30.65
CA GLN A 132 28.17 6.78 30.25
C GLN A 132 28.73 7.91 29.40
N THR A 133 27.98 8.41 28.40
CA THR A 133 28.44 9.53 27.55
C THR A 133 28.66 10.82 28.36
N ARG A 134 27.86 11.05 29.42
CA ARG A 134 28.05 12.19 30.34
C ARG A 134 29.27 12.00 31.24
N GLN A 135 29.53 10.79 31.73
CA GLN A 135 30.72 10.50 32.54
C GLN A 135 32.00 10.64 31.71
N THR A 136 32.06 10.11 30.49
CA THR A 136 33.24 10.23 29.62
C THR A 136 33.55 11.70 29.29
N ARG A 137 32.54 12.55 29.09
CA ARG A 137 32.75 14.00 28.90
C ARG A 137 33.31 14.71 30.16
N GLN A 138 32.94 14.28 31.36
CA GLN A 138 33.46 14.85 32.60
C GLN A 138 34.92 14.44 32.84
N THR A 139 35.30 13.20 32.50
CA THR A 139 36.70 12.75 32.60
C THR A 139 37.61 13.44 31.58
N THR A 140 37.17 13.67 30.35
CA THR A 140 37.97 14.40 29.35
C THR A 140 38.16 15.87 29.72
N THR A 141 37.16 16.52 30.31
CA THR A 141 37.29 17.93 30.75
C THR A 141 38.21 18.08 31.95
N ARG A 142 38.30 17.06 32.82
CA ARG A 142 39.15 17.08 34.02
C ARG A 142 40.63 16.81 33.73
N ASN A 143 40.96 16.14 32.61
CA ASN A 143 42.34 15.88 32.19
C ASN A 143 42.97 17.02 31.36
N ASN A 144 42.19 18.05 31.03
CA ASN A 144 42.63 19.19 30.21
C ASN A 144 42.80 20.50 31.03
N ASN A 145 42.71 20.43 32.35
CA ASN A 145 43.03 21.50 33.31
C ASN A 145 44.13 21.02 34.26
#